data_AF-A0A6N2VLT1-F1
#
_entry.id   AF-A0A6N2VLT1-F1
#
_cell.length_a   1.000
_cell.length_b   1.000
_cell.length_c   1.000
_cell.angle_alpha   90.00
_cell.angle_beta   90.00
_cell.angle_gamma   90.00
#
_symmetry.space_group_name_H-M   'P 1'
#
loop_
_entity.id
_entity.type
_entity.pdbx_description
1 polymer ?
#
loop_
_entity_poly.entity_id
_entity_poly.type
_entity_poly.pdbx_seq_one_letter_code
_entity_poly.pdbx_strand_id
1 'polypeptide(L)'
;MEVLTDPWNYITALINYMSLLVHMDIFGRPRSWYKKDRRITGDVFFYLILILIPDLGMWENVVMMSLWAGFAMLCTHRFTVLWALLHGFLWNSIGAFCEFFTASLMNLCMDEKMIFSPYFYHMGQVMSNLLLLFIILEIRRIIGRGQRNPDRETGIAIAVLCTFILMISYSVSHIAIGSSRRSDRYICILINALLLFIAFGIVRFYSKLSEHSELERKKELYKKQAEIYQEQAKEYESTMAEFQKTRHDRKNHMIYLEGLIKAGKIQEAEAYIRKLREMSGRAENTLEIEEKEQEQMKRSGE
;
A
#
# COMPACT_ATOMS: atom_id res chain seq x y z
N MET A 1 -31.17 27.86 1.36
CA MET A 1 -31.92 26.76 2.02
C MET A 1 -32.50 25.77 1.01
N GLU A 2 -32.89 26.16 -0.20
CA GLU A 2 -33.39 25.22 -1.23
C GLU A 2 -32.35 24.19 -1.72
N VAL A 3 -31.07 24.56 -1.81
CA VAL A 3 -29.96 23.66 -2.22
C VAL A 3 -29.76 22.48 -1.25
N LEU A 4 -30.09 22.67 0.03
CA LEU A 4 -29.94 21.68 1.11
C LEU A 4 -31.06 20.63 1.14
N THR A 5 -32.18 20.88 0.45
CA THR A 5 -33.36 20.00 0.44
C THR A 5 -33.55 19.26 -0.88
N ASP A 6 -32.67 19.46 -1.86
CA ASP A 6 -32.78 18.78 -3.15
C ASP A 6 -32.33 17.31 -3.03
N PRO A 7 -33.23 16.32 -3.24
CA PRO A 7 -32.88 14.90 -3.17
C PRO A 7 -31.79 14.49 -4.16
N TRP A 8 -31.66 15.18 -5.30
CA TRP A 8 -30.63 14.87 -6.32
C TRP A 8 -29.22 15.09 -5.79
N ASN A 9 -29.01 16.15 -5.00
CA ASN A 9 -27.71 16.46 -4.41
C ASN A 9 -27.31 15.40 -3.37
N TYR A 10 -28.27 14.89 -2.59
CA TYR A 10 -28.02 13.84 -1.61
C TYR A 10 -27.61 12.51 -2.29
N ILE A 11 -28.35 12.11 -3.33
CA ILE A 11 -28.04 10.89 -4.10
C ILE A 11 -26.64 11.00 -4.71
N THR A 12 -26.34 12.13 -5.33
CA THR A 12 -25.04 12.43 -5.96
C THR A 12 -23.89 12.33 -4.95
N ALA A 13 -24.04 12.96 -3.78
CA ALA A 13 -23.03 12.93 -2.73
C ALA A 13 -22.81 11.52 -2.18
N LEU A 14 -23.88 10.75 -1.99
CA LEU A 14 -23.81 9.37 -1.52
C LEU A 14 -23.08 8.47 -2.53
N ILE A 15 -23.37 8.59 -3.83
CA ILE A 15 -22.64 7.86 -4.87
C ILE A 15 -21.17 8.26 -4.89
N ASN A 16 -20.88 9.56 -4.78
CA ASN A 16 -19.53 10.08 -4.81
C ASN A 16 -18.70 9.56 -3.61
N TYR A 17 -19.26 9.61 -2.40
CA TYR A 17 -18.62 9.04 -1.21
C TYR A 17 -18.45 7.51 -1.28
N MET A 18 -19.45 6.79 -1.80
CA MET A 18 -19.32 5.35 -2.03
C MET A 18 -18.18 5.04 -3.00
N SER A 19 -18.02 5.85 -4.05
CA SER A 19 -16.91 5.72 -5.00
C SER A 19 -15.56 5.92 -4.29
N LEU A 20 -15.46 6.92 -3.41
CA LEU A 20 -14.27 7.21 -2.61
C LEU A 20 -13.95 6.05 -1.65
N LEU A 21 -14.96 5.50 -0.97
CA LEU A 21 -14.79 4.33 -0.10
C LEU A 21 -14.29 3.11 -0.86
N VAL A 22 -14.85 2.83 -2.04
CA VAL A 22 -14.37 1.71 -2.87
C VAL A 22 -12.93 1.97 -3.29
N HIS A 23 -12.58 3.20 -3.68
CA HIS A 23 -11.19 3.57 -4.00
C HIS A 23 -10.25 3.33 -2.82
N MET A 24 -10.64 3.74 -1.61
CA MET A 24 -9.86 3.52 -0.40
C MET A 24 -9.68 2.04 -0.07
N ASP A 25 -10.74 1.24 -0.19
CA ASP A 25 -10.72 -0.21 0.09
C ASP A 25 -9.80 -0.98 -0.89
N ILE A 26 -9.50 -0.41 -2.07
CA ILE A 26 -8.55 -1.01 -3.04
C ILE A 26 -7.10 -0.84 -2.55
N PHE A 27 -6.73 0.36 -2.10
CA PHE A 27 -5.33 0.71 -1.84
C PHE A 27 -4.95 0.69 -0.34
N GLY A 28 -5.90 0.93 0.56
CA GLY A 28 -5.66 1.13 1.98
C GLY A 28 -6.01 -0.08 2.85
N ARG A 29 -5.33 -0.21 4.01
CA ARG A 29 -5.86 -1.05 5.11
C ARG A 29 -6.79 -0.23 5.98
N PRO A 30 -8.04 -0.67 6.20
CA PRO A 30 -8.94 0.03 7.10
C PRO A 30 -8.35 0.02 8.52
N ARG A 31 -8.53 1.12 9.25
CA ARG A 31 -8.15 1.16 10.68
C ARG A 31 -9.04 0.24 11.50
N SER A 32 -8.48 -0.40 12.52
CA SER A 32 -9.18 -1.40 13.36
C SER A 32 -10.43 -0.87 14.06
N TRP A 33 -10.50 0.43 14.32
CA TRP A 33 -11.65 1.10 14.95
C TRP A 33 -12.67 1.66 13.96
N TYR A 34 -12.45 1.51 12.65
CA TYR A 34 -13.35 2.01 11.62
C TYR A 34 -14.46 0.98 11.36
N LYS A 35 -15.49 0.97 12.22
CA LYS A 35 -16.69 0.11 12.13
C LYS A 35 -17.71 0.67 11.13
N LYS A 36 -18.60 -0.21 10.64
CA LYS A 36 -19.62 0.05 9.60
C LYS A 36 -20.52 1.27 9.90
N ASP A 37 -20.84 1.54 11.17
CA ASP A 37 -21.69 2.67 11.57
C ASP A 37 -21.04 4.05 11.39
N ARG A 38 -19.70 4.14 11.41
CA ARG A 38 -18.97 5.40 11.13
C ARG A 38 -18.95 5.78 9.65
N ARG A 39 -19.47 4.92 8.75
CA ARG A 39 -19.63 5.22 7.31
C ARG A 39 -20.75 6.22 7.07
N ILE A 40 -21.89 6.05 7.75
CA ILE A 40 -23.07 6.93 7.64
C ILE A 40 -22.77 8.32 8.21
N THR A 41 -22.00 8.41 9.31
CA THR A 41 -21.53 9.70 9.83
C THR A 41 -20.59 10.39 8.85
N GLY A 42 -19.82 9.61 8.07
CA GLY A 42 -18.98 10.11 6.98
C GLY A 42 -19.81 10.75 5.85
N ASP A 43 -20.93 10.14 5.46
CA ASP A 43 -21.84 10.66 4.43
C ASP A 43 -22.39 12.05 4.79
N VAL A 44 -22.90 12.21 6.02
CA VAL A 44 -23.46 13.49 6.50
C VAL A 44 -22.39 14.58 6.59
N PHE A 45 -21.18 14.21 7.02
CA PHE A 45 -20.06 15.13 7.12
C PHE A 45 -19.49 15.55 5.75
N PHE A 46 -19.42 14.61 4.80
CA PHE A 46 -19.00 14.87 3.42
C PHE A 46 -19.95 15.86 2.72
N TYR A 47 -21.26 15.68 2.91
CA TYR A 47 -22.29 16.57 2.36
C TYR A 47 -22.29 17.96 3.02
N LEU A 48 -22.16 18.05 4.35
CA LEU A 48 -22.10 19.32 5.06
C LEU A 48 -20.94 20.21 4.55
N ILE A 49 -19.80 19.61 4.24
CA ILE A 49 -18.60 20.35 3.80
C ILE A 49 -18.69 20.79 2.34
N LEU A 50 -19.27 19.95 1.46
CA LEU A 50 -19.58 20.32 0.07
C LEU A 50 -20.53 21.52 -0.03
N ILE A 51 -21.45 21.66 0.93
CA ILE A 51 -22.41 22.78 1.00
C ILE A 51 -21.80 24.03 1.62
N LEU A 52 -20.84 23.88 2.53
CA LEU A 52 -20.20 24.99 3.26
C LEU A 52 -19.21 25.78 2.40
N ILE A 53 -18.78 25.26 1.25
CA ILE A 53 -17.77 25.88 0.39
C ILE A 53 -18.44 26.34 -0.92
N PRO A 54 -18.97 27.57 -1.00
CA PRO A 54 -19.54 28.08 -2.23
C PRO A 54 -18.43 28.42 -3.23
N ASP A 55 -18.43 27.70 -4.35
CA ASP A 55 -17.89 28.01 -5.68
C ASP A 55 -16.69 28.99 -5.72
N LEU A 56 -15.53 28.52 -5.24
CA LEU A 56 -14.28 29.31 -5.24
C LEU A 56 -13.59 29.38 -6.62
N GLY A 57 -14.14 28.72 -7.64
CA GLY A 57 -13.52 28.55 -8.96
C GLY A 57 -13.12 27.09 -9.22
N MET A 58 -12.95 26.72 -10.49
CA MET A 58 -12.73 25.33 -10.90
C MET A 58 -11.45 24.74 -10.27
N TRP A 59 -10.34 25.48 -10.28
CA TRP A 59 -9.05 25.00 -9.79
C TRP A 59 -9.02 24.93 -8.27
N GLU A 60 -9.62 25.92 -7.62
CA GLU A 60 -9.78 26.01 -6.18
C GLU A 60 -10.64 24.85 -5.65
N ASN A 61 -11.74 24.54 -6.35
CA ASN A 61 -12.60 23.41 -6.04
C ASN A 61 -11.84 22.08 -6.21
N VAL A 62 -11.06 21.90 -7.28
CA VAL A 62 -10.25 20.69 -7.50
C VAL A 62 -9.22 20.49 -6.40
N VAL A 63 -8.50 21.55 -6.00
CA VAL A 63 -7.51 21.48 -4.92
C VAL A 63 -8.19 21.16 -3.58
N MET A 64 -9.27 21.86 -3.26
CA MET A 64 -10.00 21.67 -2.00
C MET A 64 -10.56 20.24 -1.90
N MET A 65 -11.19 19.73 -2.97
CA MET A 65 -11.72 18.36 -3.00
C MET A 65 -10.62 17.31 -2.87
N SER A 66 -9.46 17.54 -3.48
CA SER A 66 -8.32 16.62 -3.39
C SER A 66 -7.73 16.58 -1.97
N LEU A 67 -7.56 17.75 -1.33
CA LEU A 67 -7.10 17.85 0.06
C LEU A 67 -8.10 17.19 1.02
N TRP A 68 -9.39 17.42 0.80
CA TRP A 68 -10.45 16.87 1.62
C TRP A 68 -10.57 15.34 1.49
N ALA A 69 -10.51 14.83 0.26
CA ALA A 69 -10.45 13.40 0.00
C ALA A 69 -9.22 12.78 0.68
N GLY A 70 -8.06 13.42 0.59
CA GLY A 70 -6.83 12.98 1.29
C GLY A 70 -6.99 12.99 2.82
N PHE A 71 -7.62 14.01 3.40
CA PHE A 71 -7.93 14.05 4.82
C PHE A 71 -8.86 12.90 5.24
N ALA A 72 -9.94 12.67 4.49
CA ALA A 72 -10.85 11.55 4.71
C ALA A 72 -10.10 10.20 4.64
N MET A 73 -9.13 10.05 3.72
CA MET A 73 -8.31 8.83 3.61
C MET A 73 -7.44 8.63 4.86
N LEU A 74 -6.81 9.69 5.38
CA LEU A 74 -6.00 9.61 6.59
C LEU A 74 -6.81 9.24 7.83
N CYS A 75 -8.04 9.74 7.94
CA CYS A 75 -8.90 9.44 9.09
C CYS A 75 -9.38 7.97 9.09
N THR A 76 -9.63 7.40 7.92
CA THR A 76 -10.27 6.08 7.77
C THR A 76 -9.28 4.93 7.61
N HIS A 77 -8.18 5.15 6.90
CA HIS A 77 -7.21 4.12 6.51
C HIS A 77 -5.81 4.43 7.03
N ARG A 78 -4.93 3.42 7.08
CA ARG A 78 -3.52 3.58 7.46
C ARG A 78 -2.65 4.01 6.26
N PHE A 79 -2.87 5.22 5.76
CA PHE A 79 -2.01 5.83 4.74
C PHE A 79 -0.95 6.75 5.36
N THR A 80 0.19 6.93 4.67
CA THR A 80 1.06 8.08 4.93
C THR A 80 0.46 9.34 4.31
N VAL A 81 0.85 10.52 4.80
CA VAL A 81 0.31 11.80 4.31
C VAL A 81 0.48 11.95 2.80
N LEU A 82 1.68 11.64 2.28
CA LEU A 82 1.97 11.71 0.84
C LEU A 82 1.03 10.81 0.02
N TRP A 83 0.85 9.55 0.44
CA TRP A 83 0.01 8.60 -0.29
C TRP A 83 -1.47 8.97 -0.24
N ALA A 84 -1.95 9.48 0.90
CA ALA A 84 -3.33 9.95 1.01
C ALA A 84 -3.62 11.13 0.08
N LEU A 85 -2.68 12.08 -0.03
CA LEU A 85 -2.83 13.21 -0.95
C LEU A 85 -2.78 12.77 -2.42
N LEU A 86 -1.86 11.87 -2.78
CA LEU A 86 -1.76 11.34 -4.16
C LEU A 86 -3.04 10.58 -4.56
N HIS A 87 -3.53 9.68 -3.72
CA HIS A 87 -4.76 8.94 -4.01
C HIS A 87 -6.00 9.82 -3.99
N GLY A 88 -6.07 10.83 -3.09
CA GLY A 88 -7.13 11.84 -3.11
C GLY A 88 -7.18 12.61 -4.42
N PHE A 89 -6.02 13.05 -4.92
CA PHE A 89 -5.90 13.71 -6.22
C PHE A 89 -6.27 12.80 -7.38
N LEU A 90 -5.80 11.54 -7.39
CA LEU A 90 -6.14 10.56 -8.43
C LEU A 90 -7.64 10.28 -8.49
N TRP A 91 -8.28 10.10 -7.34
CA TRP A 91 -9.72 9.88 -7.27
C TRP A 91 -10.50 11.08 -7.82
N ASN A 92 -10.14 12.30 -7.39
CA ASN A 92 -10.77 13.52 -7.88
C ASN A 92 -10.53 13.71 -9.39
N SER A 93 -9.36 13.30 -9.88
CA SER A 93 -9.02 13.36 -11.30
C SER A 93 -9.88 12.42 -12.15
N ILE A 94 -10.13 11.20 -11.68
CA ILE A 94 -11.04 10.28 -12.37
C ILE A 94 -12.46 10.84 -12.37
N GLY A 95 -12.89 11.46 -11.26
CA GLY A 95 -14.19 12.13 -11.15
C GLY A 95 -14.37 13.25 -12.18
N ALA A 96 -13.43 14.20 -12.23
CA ALA A 96 -13.46 15.31 -13.19
C ALA A 96 -13.47 14.81 -14.64
N PHE A 97 -12.71 13.75 -14.96
CA PHE A 97 -12.76 13.13 -16.29
C PHE A 97 -14.15 12.58 -16.63
N CYS A 98 -14.83 11.93 -15.67
CA CYS A 98 -16.19 11.42 -15.86
C CYS A 98 -17.19 12.55 -16.10
N GLU A 99 -17.03 13.68 -15.44
CA GLU A 99 -17.85 14.87 -15.65
C GLU A 99 -17.66 15.42 -17.07
N PHE A 100 -16.41 15.63 -17.51
CA PHE A 100 -16.13 16.11 -18.88
C PHE A 100 -16.62 15.15 -19.96
N PHE A 101 -16.46 13.84 -19.74
CA PHE A 101 -16.96 12.84 -20.67
C PHE A 101 -18.48 12.84 -20.77
N THR A 102 -19.17 12.91 -19.62
CA THR A 102 -20.64 12.96 -19.57
C THR A 102 -21.17 14.25 -20.18
N ALA A 103 -20.54 15.39 -19.89
CA ALA A 103 -20.87 16.68 -20.50
C ALA A 103 -20.69 16.63 -22.03
N SER A 104 -19.62 16.01 -22.52
CA SER A 104 -19.38 15.81 -23.96
C SER A 104 -20.47 14.95 -24.61
N LEU A 105 -20.91 13.89 -23.95
CA LEU A 105 -22.02 13.05 -24.42
C LEU A 105 -23.34 13.82 -24.47
N MET A 106 -23.65 14.60 -23.43
CA MET A 106 -24.86 15.44 -23.38
C MET A 106 -24.87 16.49 -24.48
N ASN A 107 -23.72 17.13 -24.76
CA ASN A 107 -23.56 18.11 -25.83
C ASN A 107 -23.77 17.53 -27.24
N LEU A 108 -23.71 16.20 -27.40
CA LEU A 108 -24.07 15.56 -28.67
C LEU A 108 -25.58 15.51 -28.91
N CYS A 109 -26.33 15.28 -27.83
CA CYS A 109 -27.77 15.00 -27.84
C CYS A 109 -28.62 16.26 -27.67
N MET A 110 -28.11 17.28 -26.99
CA MET A 110 -28.87 18.45 -26.53
C MET A 110 -28.14 19.76 -26.84
N ASP A 111 -28.92 20.83 -27.04
CA ASP A 111 -28.37 22.19 -27.15
C ASP A 111 -27.95 22.72 -25.78
N GLU A 112 -26.97 23.63 -25.75
CA GLU A 112 -26.39 24.19 -24.53
C GLU A 112 -27.43 24.67 -23.51
N LYS A 113 -28.48 25.37 -23.98
CA LYS A 113 -29.55 25.90 -23.11
C LYS A 113 -30.36 24.82 -22.41
N MET A 114 -30.50 23.63 -23.01
CA MET A 114 -31.18 22.50 -22.39
C MET A 114 -30.29 21.82 -21.35
N ILE A 115 -28.98 21.76 -21.58
CA ILE A 115 -28.01 21.15 -20.65
C ILE A 115 -28.01 21.88 -19.30
N PHE A 116 -28.09 23.21 -19.32
CA PHE A 116 -28.16 24.03 -18.10
C PHE A 116 -29.55 24.12 -17.47
N SER A 117 -30.55 23.41 -18.01
CA SER A 117 -31.82 23.29 -17.30
C SER A 117 -31.62 22.45 -16.02
N PRO A 118 -32.31 22.77 -14.91
CA PRO A 118 -32.08 22.10 -13.62
C PRO A 118 -32.18 20.58 -13.72
N TYR A 119 -33.19 20.07 -14.43
CA TYR A 119 -33.41 18.64 -14.58
C TYR A 119 -32.27 17.92 -15.31
N PHE A 120 -31.84 18.44 -16.47
CA PHE A 120 -30.77 17.80 -17.25
C PHE A 120 -29.41 17.95 -16.57
N TYR A 121 -29.17 19.05 -15.86
CA TYR A 121 -27.95 19.25 -15.08
C TYR A 121 -27.82 18.19 -13.97
N HIS A 122 -28.86 17.99 -13.15
CA HIS A 122 -28.86 16.96 -12.11
C HIS A 122 -28.73 15.55 -12.71
N MET A 123 -29.40 15.28 -13.83
CA MET A 123 -29.26 14.01 -14.54
C MET A 123 -27.81 13.77 -14.99
N GLY A 124 -27.15 14.79 -15.55
CA GLY A 124 -25.74 14.73 -15.95
C GLY A 124 -24.81 14.42 -14.76
N GLN A 125 -25.06 15.07 -13.62
CA GLN A 125 -24.28 14.87 -12.40
C GLN A 125 -24.43 13.46 -11.79
N VAL A 126 -25.63 12.89 -11.86
CA VAL A 126 -25.86 11.49 -11.45
C VAL A 126 -25.17 10.53 -12.43
N MET A 127 -25.27 10.78 -13.74
CA MET A 127 -24.62 9.96 -14.76
C MET A 127 -23.09 9.94 -14.62
N SER A 128 -22.45 11.10 -14.38
CA SER A 128 -21.00 11.18 -14.20
C SER A 128 -20.53 10.43 -12.95
N ASN A 129 -21.27 10.53 -11.84
CA ASN A 129 -20.94 9.82 -10.60
C ASN A 129 -21.16 8.31 -10.70
N LEU A 130 -22.18 7.85 -11.44
CA LEU A 130 -22.36 6.43 -11.73
C LEU A 130 -21.21 5.90 -12.61
N LEU A 131 -20.75 6.68 -13.59
CA LEU A 131 -19.61 6.34 -14.42
C LEU A 131 -18.31 6.27 -13.59
N LEU A 132 -18.09 7.24 -12.69
CA LEU A 132 -16.97 7.22 -11.74
C LEU A 132 -16.95 5.95 -10.90
N LEU A 133 -18.10 5.61 -10.30
CA LEU A 133 -18.24 4.38 -9.51
C LEU A 133 -17.95 3.14 -10.36
N PHE A 134 -18.47 3.08 -11.58
CA PHE A 134 -18.22 1.99 -12.53
C PHE A 134 -16.72 1.85 -12.84
N ILE A 135 -16.03 2.95 -13.18
CA ILE A 135 -14.59 2.94 -13.48
C ILE A 135 -13.80 2.47 -12.25
N ILE A 136 -14.12 2.95 -11.06
CA ILE A 136 -13.43 2.52 -9.82
C ILE A 136 -13.65 1.03 -9.55
N LEU A 137 -14.84 0.49 -9.83
CA LEU A 137 -15.11 -0.95 -9.71
C LEU A 137 -14.33 -1.78 -10.74
N GLU A 138 -14.16 -1.28 -11.96
CA GLU A 138 -13.30 -1.92 -12.96
C GLU A 138 -11.83 -1.87 -12.57
N ILE A 139 -11.34 -0.74 -12.04
CA ILE A 139 -9.99 -0.64 -11.47
C ILE A 139 -9.80 -1.66 -10.35
N ARG A 140 -10.79 -1.80 -9.45
CA ARG A 140 -10.77 -2.83 -8.39
C ARG A 140 -10.66 -4.24 -8.95
N ARG A 141 -11.37 -4.53 -10.04
CA ARG A 141 -11.33 -5.85 -10.71
C ARG A 141 -9.94 -6.13 -11.29
N ILE A 142 -9.29 -5.11 -11.85
CA ILE A 142 -7.97 -5.24 -12.49
C ILE A 142 -6.85 -5.41 -11.46
N ILE A 143 -6.84 -4.58 -10.42
CA ILE A 143 -5.78 -4.58 -9.40
C ILE A 143 -5.92 -5.77 -8.45
N GLY A 144 -7.15 -6.30 -8.28
CA GLY A 144 -7.46 -7.41 -7.39
C GLY A 144 -7.53 -6.98 -5.91
N ARG A 145 -7.82 -7.95 -5.02
CA ARG A 145 -7.74 -7.72 -3.56
C ARG A 145 -6.31 -7.94 -3.10
N GLY A 146 -5.52 -6.87 -3.05
CA GLY A 146 -4.16 -6.92 -2.53
C GLY A 146 -3.55 -5.54 -2.51
N GLN A 147 -2.97 -5.14 -1.39
CA GLN A 147 -2.31 -3.86 -1.28
C GLN A 147 -1.09 -3.83 -2.19
N ARG A 148 -1.19 -3.06 -3.26
CA ARG A 148 -0.08 -2.72 -4.14
C ARG A 148 0.11 -1.22 -4.02
N ASN A 149 0.89 -0.80 -3.03
CA ASN A 149 1.36 0.57 -3.04
C ASN A 149 2.48 0.64 -4.09
N PRO A 150 2.37 1.50 -5.10
CA PRO A 150 3.47 1.76 -6.00
C PRO A 150 4.71 2.18 -5.18
N ASP A 151 5.89 1.97 -5.73
CA ASP A 151 7.03 2.76 -5.30
C ASP A 151 6.72 4.27 -5.51
N ARG A 152 7.40 5.12 -4.75
CA ARG A 152 7.09 6.56 -4.72
C ARG A 152 7.18 7.19 -6.13
N GLU A 153 8.11 6.73 -6.94
CA GLU A 153 8.37 7.27 -8.28
C GLU A 153 7.26 6.88 -9.25
N THR A 154 6.86 5.61 -9.30
CA THR A 154 5.74 5.17 -10.14
C THR A 154 4.41 5.79 -9.73
N GLY A 155 4.16 5.97 -8.42
CA GLY A 155 2.96 6.63 -7.93
C GLY A 155 2.84 8.09 -8.39
N ILE A 156 3.95 8.83 -8.35
CA ILE A 156 4.02 10.21 -8.86
C ILE A 156 3.84 10.22 -10.39
N ALA A 157 4.49 9.30 -11.11
CA ALA A 157 4.35 9.20 -12.56
C ALA A 157 2.90 8.97 -13.01
N ILE A 158 2.15 8.10 -12.31
CA ILE A 158 0.73 7.87 -12.58
C ILE A 158 -0.09 9.14 -12.34
N ALA A 159 0.16 9.85 -11.23
CA ALA A 159 -0.53 11.11 -10.95
C ALA A 159 -0.29 12.15 -12.05
N VAL A 160 0.96 12.29 -12.51
CA VAL A 160 1.31 13.18 -13.63
C VAL A 160 0.59 12.78 -14.92
N LEU A 161 0.56 11.50 -15.26
CA LEU A 161 -0.15 10.99 -16.45
C LEU A 161 -1.66 11.25 -16.37
N CYS A 162 -2.28 11.07 -15.21
CA CYS A 162 -3.68 11.39 -14.98
C CYS A 162 -3.96 12.89 -15.18
N THR A 163 -3.07 13.77 -14.71
CA THR A 163 -3.18 15.21 -14.94
C THR A 163 -3.11 15.56 -16.44
N PHE A 164 -2.22 14.92 -17.20
CA PHE A 164 -2.16 15.15 -18.65
C PHE A 164 -3.45 14.71 -19.37
N ILE A 165 -3.99 13.54 -19.01
CA ILE A 165 -5.27 13.06 -19.57
C ILE A 165 -6.39 14.06 -19.29
N LEU A 166 -6.45 14.58 -18.06
CA LEU A 166 -7.42 15.61 -17.69
C LEU A 166 -7.26 16.90 -18.49
N MET A 167 -6.04 17.40 -18.64
CA MET A 167 -5.78 18.64 -19.37
C MET A 167 -6.21 18.54 -20.83
N ILE A 168 -5.96 17.38 -21.47
CA ILE A 168 -6.41 17.11 -22.85
C ILE A 168 -7.94 17.02 -22.88
N SER A 169 -8.56 16.25 -21.98
CA SER A 169 -10.01 16.08 -21.90
C SER A 169 -10.74 17.42 -21.73
N TYR A 170 -10.27 18.27 -20.81
CA TYR A 170 -10.78 19.62 -20.59
C TYR A 170 -10.64 20.49 -21.85
N SER A 171 -9.44 20.53 -22.44
CA SER A 171 -9.16 21.38 -23.61
C SER A 171 -10.06 21.02 -24.80
N VAL A 172 -10.24 19.74 -25.07
CA VAL A 172 -11.07 19.25 -26.17
C VAL A 172 -12.55 19.50 -25.89
N SER A 173 -13.00 19.31 -24.65
CA SER A 173 -14.38 19.59 -24.24
C SER A 173 -14.72 21.08 -24.36
N HIS A 174 -13.80 21.96 -23.96
CA HIS A 174 -13.96 23.41 -24.08
C HIS A 174 -14.09 23.86 -25.54
N ILE A 175 -13.25 23.32 -26.44
CA ILE A 175 -13.33 23.59 -27.88
C ILE A 175 -14.66 23.08 -28.46
N ALA A 176 -15.10 21.88 -28.06
CA ALA A 176 -16.32 21.28 -28.58
C ALA A 176 -17.59 22.04 -28.19
N ILE A 177 -17.64 22.61 -26.99
CA ILE A 177 -18.75 23.47 -26.55
C ILE A 177 -18.79 24.75 -27.40
N GLY A 178 -17.67 25.44 -27.57
CA GLY A 178 -17.61 26.67 -28.38
C GLY A 178 -17.79 26.47 -29.90
N SER A 179 -17.93 25.23 -30.38
CA SER A 179 -18.02 24.91 -31.81
C SER A 179 -19.46 24.69 -32.26
N SER A 180 -19.87 25.37 -33.34
CA SER A 180 -21.19 25.16 -33.96
C SER A 180 -21.26 23.88 -34.81
N ARG A 181 -20.10 23.32 -35.19
CA ARG A 181 -20.00 22.17 -36.10
C ARG A 181 -20.21 20.87 -35.34
N ARG A 182 -21.14 20.04 -35.83
CA ARG A 182 -21.42 18.73 -35.22
C ARG A 182 -20.23 17.77 -35.31
N SER A 183 -19.37 17.91 -36.33
CA SER A 183 -18.13 17.14 -36.49
C SER A 183 -17.21 17.26 -35.27
N ASP A 184 -17.10 18.45 -34.71
CA ASP A 184 -16.14 18.77 -33.66
C ASP A 184 -16.58 18.11 -32.34
N ARG A 185 -17.90 18.03 -32.12
CA ARG A 185 -18.49 17.29 -30.99
C ARG A 185 -18.26 15.78 -31.10
N TYR A 186 -18.38 15.19 -32.30
CA TYR A 186 -18.05 13.78 -32.51
C TYR A 186 -16.56 13.49 -32.27
N ILE A 187 -15.68 14.36 -32.77
CA ILE A 187 -14.22 14.24 -32.56
C ILE A 187 -13.90 14.32 -31.06
N CYS A 188 -14.56 15.21 -30.31
CA CYS A 188 -14.38 15.33 -28.86
C CYS A 188 -14.69 14.02 -28.13
N ILE A 189 -15.80 13.37 -28.45
CA ILE A 189 -16.17 12.09 -27.83
C ILE A 189 -15.17 10.99 -28.20
N LEU A 190 -14.73 10.94 -29.46
CA LEU A 190 -13.72 9.98 -29.91
C LEU A 190 -12.39 10.15 -29.16
N ILE A 191 -11.93 11.39 -28.97
CA ILE A 191 -10.71 11.67 -28.21
C ILE A 191 -10.88 11.25 -26.76
N ASN A 192 -11.98 11.62 -26.10
CA ASN A 192 -12.20 11.22 -24.71
C ASN A 192 -12.33 9.70 -24.56
N ALA A 193 -12.98 9.00 -25.50
CA ALA A 193 -13.06 7.54 -25.50
C ALA A 193 -11.66 6.89 -25.66
N LEU A 194 -10.82 7.45 -26.52
CA LEU A 194 -9.43 7.01 -26.68
C LEU A 194 -8.60 7.26 -25.40
N LEU A 195 -8.77 8.43 -24.77
CA LEU A 195 -8.11 8.76 -23.50
C LEU A 195 -8.52 7.78 -22.39
N LEU A 196 -9.81 7.41 -22.32
CA LEU A 196 -10.30 6.41 -21.37
C LEU A 196 -9.63 5.04 -21.62
N PHE A 197 -9.50 4.63 -22.89
CA PHE A 197 -8.80 3.39 -23.24
C PHE A 197 -7.33 3.41 -22.81
N ILE A 198 -6.64 4.53 -23.06
CA ILE A 198 -5.25 4.74 -22.61
C ILE A 198 -5.15 4.67 -21.08
N ALA A 199 -6.08 5.30 -20.36
CA ALA A 199 -6.13 5.27 -18.90
C ALA A 199 -6.26 3.84 -18.35
N PHE A 200 -7.16 3.02 -18.93
CA PHE A 200 -7.26 1.61 -18.58
C PHE A 200 -5.98 0.82 -18.90
N GLY A 201 -5.32 1.15 -20.02
CA GLY A 201 -4.01 0.61 -20.38
C GLY A 201 -2.94 0.90 -19.33
N ILE A 202 -2.88 2.14 -18.82
CA ILE A 202 -1.96 2.56 -17.76
C ILE A 202 -2.23 1.76 -16.48
N VAL A 203 -3.48 1.64 -16.05
CA VAL A 203 -3.85 0.88 -14.84
C VAL A 203 -3.44 -0.60 -14.97
N ARG A 204 -3.68 -1.21 -16.15
CA ARG A 204 -3.28 -2.59 -16.44
C ARG A 204 -1.76 -2.78 -16.43
N PHE A 205 -1.03 -1.88 -17.09
CA PHE A 205 0.42 -1.91 -17.14
C PHE A 205 1.01 -1.76 -15.74
N TYR A 206 0.49 -0.81 -14.96
CA TYR A 206 0.87 -0.62 -13.57
C TYR A 206 0.66 -1.87 -12.72
N SER A 207 -0.52 -2.51 -12.82
CA SER A 207 -0.80 -3.74 -12.06
C SER A 207 0.20 -4.85 -12.35
N LYS A 208 0.66 -4.99 -13.60
CA LYS A 208 1.68 -5.98 -13.98
C LYS A 208 3.06 -5.59 -13.45
N LEU A 209 3.43 -4.32 -13.54
CA LEU A 209 4.72 -3.83 -13.05
C LEU A 209 4.85 -4.00 -11.53
N SER A 210 3.78 -3.71 -10.79
CA SER A 210 3.75 -3.90 -9.33
C SER A 210 3.84 -5.38 -8.94
N GLU A 211 3.27 -6.30 -9.73
CA GLU A 211 3.39 -7.73 -9.45
C GLU A 211 4.83 -8.22 -9.62
N HIS A 212 5.52 -7.70 -10.64
CA HIS A 212 6.92 -8.03 -10.89
C HIS A 212 7.84 -7.54 -9.77
N SER A 213 7.68 -6.28 -9.34
CA SER A 213 8.49 -5.72 -8.25
C SER A 213 8.28 -6.42 -6.91
N GLU A 214 7.04 -6.84 -6.60
CA GLU A 214 6.76 -7.65 -5.42
C GLU A 214 7.41 -9.03 -5.48
N LEU A 215 7.42 -9.66 -6.66
CA LEU A 215 8.03 -10.97 -6.87
C LEU A 215 9.54 -10.92 -6.68
N GLU A 216 10.20 -9.90 -7.24
CA GLU A 216 11.64 -9.68 -7.05
C GLU A 216 11.99 -9.45 -5.58
N ARG A 217 11.22 -8.60 -4.89
CA ARG A 217 11.44 -8.35 -3.45
C ARG A 217 11.30 -9.62 -2.62
N LYS A 218 10.31 -10.47 -2.92
CA LYS A 218 10.16 -11.78 -2.25
C LYS A 218 11.34 -12.69 -2.53
N LYS A 219 11.82 -12.73 -3.78
CA LYS A 219 13.01 -13.53 -4.17
C LYS A 219 14.26 -13.10 -3.40
N GLU A 220 14.50 -11.80 -3.24
CA GLU A 220 15.61 -11.29 -2.43
C GLU A 220 15.49 -11.66 -0.95
N LEU A 221 14.30 -11.56 -0.37
CA LEU A 221 14.05 -11.96 1.02
C LEU A 221 14.31 -13.45 1.23
N TYR A 222 13.86 -14.31 0.31
CA TYR A 222 14.14 -15.74 0.37
C TYR A 222 15.63 -16.05 0.23
N LYS A 223 16.34 -15.32 -0.64
CA LYS A 223 17.80 -15.45 -0.77
C LYS A 223 18.50 -15.12 0.56
N LYS A 224 18.15 -13.99 1.19
CA LYS A 224 18.70 -13.62 2.51
C LYS A 224 18.39 -14.65 3.59
N GLN A 225 17.17 -15.19 3.62
CA GLN A 225 16.82 -16.25 4.56
C GLN A 225 17.67 -17.50 4.33
N ALA A 226 17.88 -17.91 3.08
CA ALA A 226 18.73 -19.05 2.76
C ALA A 226 20.19 -18.85 3.20
N GLU A 227 20.74 -17.64 3.01
CA GLU A 227 22.09 -17.29 3.48
C GLU A 227 22.22 -17.42 5.01
N ILE A 228 21.26 -16.87 5.77
CA ILE A 228 21.23 -16.98 7.23
C ILE A 228 21.12 -18.44 7.68
N TYR A 229 20.28 -19.25 7.04
CA TYR A 229 20.16 -20.68 7.37
C TYR A 229 21.45 -21.45 7.10
N GLN A 230 22.18 -21.11 6.03
CA GLN A 230 23.47 -21.74 5.75
C GLN A 230 24.52 -21.40 6.81
N GLU A 231 24.55 -20.14 7.26
CA GLU A 231 25.46 -19.72 8.33
C GLU A 231 25.15 -20.43 9.65
N GLN A 232 23.87 -20.50 10.04
CA GLN A 232 23.43 -21.24 11.22
C GLN A 232 23.75 -22.73 11.13
N ALA A 233 23.58 -23.35 9.96
CA ALA A 233 23.93 -24.75 9.75
C ALA A 233 25.44 -24.98 9.95
N LYS A 234 26.27 -24.07 9.45
CA LYS A 234 27.73 -24.13 9.61
C LYS A 234 28.16 -23.96 11.07
N GLU A 235 27.56 -23.03 11.80
CA GLU A 235 27.79 -22.85 13.24
C GLU A 235 27.32 -24.07 14.06
N TYR A 236 26.22 -24.67 13.66
CA TYR A 236 25.72 -25.89 14.29
C TYR A 236 26.67 -27.07 14.04
N GLU A 237 27.17 -27.23 12.82
CA GLU A 237 28.15 -28.27 12.47
C GLU A 237 29.46 -28.10 13.25
N SER A 238 29.97 -26.87 13.37
CA SER A 238 31.19 -26.59 14.14
C SER A 238 31.00 -26.88 15.64
N THR A 239 29.88 -26.41 16.21
CA THR A 239 29.51 -26.65 17.62
C THR A 239 29.33 -28.15 17.89
N MET A 240 28.68 -28.88 16.99
CA MET A 240 28.50 -30.32 17.11
C MET A 240 29.83 -31.08 17.02
N ALA A 241 30.74 -30.66 16.14
CA ALA A 241 32.08 -31.25 16.04
C ALA A 241 32.89 -31.03 17.34
N GLU A 242 32.81 -29.83 17.93
CA GLU A 242 33.45 -29.52 19.21
C GLU A 242 32.84 -30.32 20.37
N PHE A 243 31.52 -30.49 20.39
CA PHE A 243 30.83 -31.33 21.36
C PHE A 243 31.26 -32.81 21.24
N GLN A 244 31.39 -33.33 20.02
CA GLN A 244 31.87 -34.68 19.78
C GLN A 244 33.32 -34.88 20.26
N LYS A 245 34.21 -33.91 20.00
CA LYS A 245 35.58 -33.92 20.50
C LYS A 245 35.62 -33.96 22.02
N THR A 246 34.88 -33.05 22.67
CA THR A 246 34.75 -33.00 24.14
C THR A 246 34.20 -34.31 24.72
N ARG A 247 33.24 -34.95 24.04
CA ARG A 247 32.72 -36.27 24.43
C ARG A 247 33.77 -37.37 24.29
N HIS A 248 34.55 -37.36 23.21
CA HIS A 248 35.60 -38.33 22.97
C HIS A 248 36.72 -38.23 24.01
N ASP A 249 37.16 -37.01 24.33
CA ASP A 249 38.19 -36.77 25.35
C ASP A 249 37.70 -37.21 26.74
N ARG A 250 36.46 -36.91 27.11
CA ARG A 250 35.84 -37.45 28.33
C ARG A 250 35.82 -38.97 28.38
N LYS A 251 35.48 -39.63 27.26
CA LYS A 251 35.50 -41.09 27.16
C LYS A 251 36.91 -41.64 27.35
N ASN A 252 37.92 -41.02 26.74
CA ASN A 252 39.32 -41.42 26.88
C ASN A 252 39.82 -41.29 28.33
N HIS A 253 39.50 -40.19 29.01
CA HIS A 253 39.81 -40.01 30.42
C HIS A 253 39.21 -41.13 31.29
N MET A 254 37.96 -41.52 31.02
CA MET A 254 37.29 -42.61 31.74
C MET A 254 37.96 -43.97 31.50
N ILE A 255 38.31 -44.29 30.24
CA ILE A 255 38.99 -45.55 29.88
C ILE A 255 40.36 -45.63 30.56
N TYR A 256 41.12 -44.54 30.55
CA TYR A 256 42.43 -44.49 31.21
C TYR A 256 42.31 -44.71 32.71
N LEU A 257 41.32 -44.07 33.35
CA LEU A 257 41.03 -44.25 34.77
C LEU A 257 40.66 -45.70 35.10
N GLU A 258 39.78 -46.31 34.30
CA GLU A 258 39.38 -47.71 34.45
C GLU A 258 40.58 -48.67 34.31
N GLY A 259 41.50 -48.38 33.38
CA GLY A 259 42.75 -49.13 33.21
C GLY A 259 43.66 -49.05 34.43
N LEU A 260 43.84 -47.87 35.03
CA LEU A 260 44.63 -47.69 36.25
C LEU A 260 44.04 -48.45 37.44
N ILE A 261 42.71 -48.42 37.59
CA ILE A 261 42.01 -49.14 38.66
C ILE A 261 42.17 -50.66 38.48
N LYS A 262 41.95 -51.18 37.26
CA LYS A 262 42.11 -52.62 36.96
C LYS A 262 43.54 -53.12 37.16
N ALA A 263 44.56 -52.27 36.93
CA ALA A 263 45.96 -52.60 37.15
C ALA A 263 46.40 -52.52 38.63
N GLY A 264 45.48 -52.21 39.57
CA GLY A 264 45.78 -52.08 41.00
C GLY A 264 46.55 -50.81 41.37
N LYS A 265 46.69 -49.85 40.44
CA LYS A 265 47.47 -48.63 40.62
C LYS A 265 46.66 -47.49 41.25
N ILE A 266 46.17 -47.73 42.47
CA ILE A 266 45.24 -46.82 43.16
C ILE A 266 45.82 -45.41 43.36
N GLN A 267 47.11 -45.30 43.69
CA GLN A 267 47.78 -44.00 43.92
C GLN A 267 47.89 -43.16 42.64
N GLU A 268 48.19 -43.78 41.49
CA GLU A 268 48.23 -43.10 40.19
C GLU A 268 46.82 -42.66 39.74
N ALA A 269 45.79 -43.47 40.02
CA ALA A 269 44.40 -43.13 39.73
C ALA A 269 43.94 -41.90 40.52
N GLU A 270 44.22 -41.83 41.83
CA GLU A 270 43.88 -40.65 42.65
C GLU A 270 44.60 -39.39 42.18
N ALA A 271 45.89 -39.50 41.82
CA ALA A 271 46.66 -38.37 41.30
C ALA A 271 46.06 -37.85 39.98
N TYR A 272 45.59 -38.75 39.11
CA TYR A 272 44.94 -38.39 37.86
C TYR A 272 43.57 -37.73 38.07
N ILE A 273 42.77 -38.19 39.05
CA ILE A 273 41.50 -37.56 39.43
C ILE A 273 41.73 -36.13 39.95
N ARG A 274 42.75 -35.91 40.79
CA ARG A 274 43.13 -34.57 41.26
C ARG A 274 43.49 -33.67 40.08
N LYS A 275 44.28 -34.17 39.13
CA LYS A 275 44.64 -33.44 37.91
C LYS A 275 43.41 -33.08 37.05
N LEU A 276 42.48 -34.01 36.85
CA LEU A 276 41.23 -33.76 36.12
C LEU A 276 40.37 -32.68 36.81
N ARG A 277 40.31 -32.70 38.14
CA ARG A 277 39.56 -31.71 38.93
C ARG A 277 40.17 -30.30 38.79
N GLU A 278 41.49 -30.18 38.83
CA GLU A 278 42.18 -28.90 38.62
C GLU A 278 41.98 -28.35 37.20
N MET A 279 41.97 -29.22 36.18
CA MET A 279 41.68 -28.82 34.80
C MET A 279 40.23 -28.36 34.64
N SER A 280 39.27 -29.04 35.29
CA SER A 280 37.85 -28.65 35.26
C SER A 280 37.60 -27.29 35.91
N GLY A 281 38.20 -27.03 37.09
CA GLY A 281 38.01 -25.75 37.79
C GLY A 281 38.68 -24.57 37.08
N ARG A 282 39.75 -24.79 36.30
CA ARG A 282 40.31 -23.73 35.43
C ARG A 282 39.40 -23.41 34.24
N ALA A 283 38.73 -24.41 33.67
CA ALA A 283 37.85 -24.21 32.52
C ALA A 283 36.56 -23.44 32.88
N GLU A 284 35.97 -23.71 34.06
CA GLU A 284 34.81 -22.96 34.58
C GLU A 284 35.10 -21.46 34.73
N ASN A 285 36.27 -21.10 35.27
CA ASN A 285 36.64 -19.68 35.43
C ASN A 285 36.83 -18.96 34.10
N THR A 286 37.30 -19.64 33.05
CA THR A 286 37.48 -19.03 31.71
C THR A 286 36.14 -18.79 31.03
N LEU A 287 35.20 -19.72 31.15
CA LEU A 287 33.85 -19.59 30.59
C LEU A 287 33.05 -18.44 31.23
N GLU A 288 33.18 -18.24 32.55
CA GLU A 288 32.55 -17.10 33.23
C GLU A 288 33.08 -15.72 32.77
N ILE A 289 34.33 -15.67 32.28
CA ILE A 289 34.93 -14.44 31.77
C ILE A 289 34.41 -14.16 30.35
N GLU A 290 34.35 -15.18 29.49
CA GLU A 290 33.84 -15.05 28.12
C GLU A 290 32.34 -14.70 28.06
N GLU A 291 31.51 -15.27 28.96
CA GLU A 291 30.08 -14.91 29.05
C GLU A 291 29.89 -13.43 29.44
N LYS A 292 30.70 -12.93 30.38
CA LYS A 292 30.66 -11.51 30.79
C LYS A 292 31.08 -10.57 29.66
N GLU A 293 32.04 -10.96 28.84
CA GLU A 293 32.49 -10.17 27.68
C GLU A 293 31.45 -10.17 26.54
N GLN A 294 30.80 -11.31 26.25
CA GLN A 294 29.73 -11.36 25.26
C GLN A 294 28.48 -10.56 25.69
N GLU A 295 28.14 -10.55 26.97
CA GLU A 295 27.06 -9.71 27.51
C GLU A 295 27.39 -8.21 27.46
N GLN A 296 28.66 -7.83 27.57
CA GLN A 296 29.09 -6.44 27.41
C GLN A 296 29.06 -6.00 25.94
N MET A 297 29.48 -6.85 24.99
CA MET A 297 29.40 -6.54 23.56
C MET A 297 27.96 -6.46 23.04
N LYS A 298 27.02 -7.27 23.57
CA LYS A 298 25.59 -7.12 23.27
C LYS A 298 25.00 -5.82 23.81
N ARG A 299 25.52 -5.29 24.91
CA ARG A 299 25.06 -4.02 25.52
C ARG A 299 25.67 -2.76 24.91
N SER A 300 26.80 -2.86 24.19
CA SER A 300 27.45 -1.72 23.54
C SER A 300 27.07 -1.52 22.06
N GLY A 301 26.22 -2.40 21.51
CA GLY A 301 25.73 -2.35 20.12
C GLY A 301 24.30 -1.83 19.92
N GLU A 302 23.64 -1.33 20.97
CA GLU A 302 22.37 -0.57 20.91
C GLU A 302 22.62 0.95 20.97
#